data_AF-A0A956GVI0-F1
#
_entry.id   AF-A0A956GVI0-F1
#
_cell.length_a   1.000
_cell.length_b   1.000
_cell.length_c   1.000
_cell.angle_alpha   90.00
_cell.angle_beta   90.00
_cell.angle_gamma   90.00
#
_symmetry.space_group_name_H-M   'P 1'
#
loop_
_entity.id
_entity.type
_entity.pdbx_description
1 polymer ?
#
loop_
_entity_poly.entity_id
_entity_poly.type
_entity_poly.pdbx_seq_one_letter_code
_entity_poly.pdbx_strand_id
1 'polypeptide(L)' 'EAFTSLLWEGIYDYTYVARATTPGTFVVPPTKAEEMYMPETFGRSGTDRVVVE' A
#
# COMPACT_ATOMS: atom_id res chain seq x y z
N GLU A 1 7.11 0.88 -5.10
CA GLU A 1 6.54 2.17 -4.69
C GLU A 1 5.90 2.79 -5.93
N ALA A 2 4.69 3.31 -5.80
CA ALA A 2 4.02 4.03 -6.88
C ALA A 2 4.10 5.53 -6.57
N PHE A 3 4.54 6.34 -7.53
CA PHE A 3 4.75 7.78 -7.38
C PHE A 3 4.22 8.53 -8.61
N THR A 4 3.68 9.72 -8.39
CA THR A 4 3.36 10.69 -9.44
C THR A 4 3.71 12.10 -8.98
N SER A 5 4.16 12.95 -9.90
CA SER A 5 4.45 14.35 -9.62
C SER A 5 3.20 15.19 -9.41
N LEU A 6 2.10 14.80 -10.05
CA LEU A 6 0.79 15.45 -9.97
C LEU A 6 -0.29 14.36 -9.90
N LEU A 7 -1.21 14.52 -8.95
CA LEU A 7 -2.41 13.70 -8.80
C LEU A 7 -3.59 14.66 -8.67
N TRP A 8 -4.59 14.52 -9.54
CA TRP A 8 -5.79 15.34 -9.49
C TRP A 8 -6.78 14.74 -8.49
N GLU A 9 -7.89 15.43 -8.25
CA GLU A 9 -8.99 14.87 -7.48
C GLU A 9 -9.58 13.63 -8.18
N GLY A 10 -9.85 12.57 -7.42
CA GLY A 10 -10.42 11.35 -7.97
C GLY A 10 -10.16 10.09 -7.13
N ILE A 11 -10.66 8.96 -7.64
CA ILE A 11 -10.39 7.62 -7.11
C ILE A 11 -9.43 6.95 -8.08
N TYR A 12 -8.35 6.38 -7.55
CA TYR A 12 -7.29 5.74 -8.33
C TYR A 12 -7.10 4.31 -7.89
N ASP A 13 -7.08 3.39 -8.86
CA ASP A 13 -6.81 1.98 -8.63
C ASP A 13 -5.38 1.64 -9.03
N TYR A 14 -4.65 0.98 -8.13
CA TYR A 14 -3.30 0.47 -8.37
C TYR A 14 -3.28 -1.04 -8.12
N THR A 15 -2.88 -1.80 -9.13
CA THR A 15 -2.77 -3.27 -9.05
C THR A 15 -1.34 -3.70 -9.29
N TYR A 16 -0.84 -4.63 -8.47
CA TYR A 16 0.48 -5.23 -8.62
C TYR A 16 0.42 -6.74 -8.35
N VAL A 17 1.39 -7.47 -8.90
CA VAL A 17 1.55 -8.91 -8.65
C VAL A 17 2.68 -9.11 -7.64
N ALA A 18 2.47 -10.03 -6.69
CA ALA A 18 3.48 -10.45 -5.73
C ALA A 18 3.62 -11.98 -5.75
N ARG A 19 4.82 -12.48 -5.44
CA ARG A 19 5.10 -13.91 -5.32
C ARG A 19 5.36 -14.25 -3.86
N ALA A 20 4.60 -15.20 -3.33
CA ALA A 20 4.87 -15.80 -2.02
C ALA A 20 6.04 -16.78 -2.13
N THR A 21 7.03 -16.69 -1.22
CA THR A 21 8.28 -17.47 -1.30
C THR A 21 8.53 -18.36 -0.09
N THR A 22 8.21 -17.89 1.10
CA THR A 22 8.56 -18.56 2.37
C THR A 22 7.28 -18.96 3.08
N PRO A 23 7.05 -20.26 3.36
CA PRO A 23 5.89 -20.71 4.11
C PRO A 23 5.83 -20.10 5.52
N GLY A 24 4.63 -19.75 5.97
CA GLY A 24 4.41 -19.14 7.28
C GLY A 24 3.20 -18.22 7.35
N THR A 25 2.97 -17.64 8.53
CA THR A 25 1.93 -16.62 8.77
C THR A 25 2.58 -15.27 9.04
N PHE A 26 2.24 -14.26 8.25
CA PHE A 26 2.83 -12.94 8.30
C PHE A 26 1.78 -11.85 8.55
N VAL A 27 2.19 -10.80 9.24
CA VAL A 27 1.37 -9.59 9.42
C VAL A 27 1.66 -8.64 8.26
N VAL A 28 0.62 -8.27 7.52
CA VAL A 28 0.70 -7.35 6.39
C VAL A 28 0.71 -5.91 6.90
N PRO A 29 1.77 -5.13 6.64
CA PRO A 29 1.78 -3.72 7.04
C PRO A 29 0.68 -2.95 6.30
N PRO A 30 0.08 -1.94 6.93
CA PRO A 30 -0.94 -1.13 6.28
C PRO A 30 -0.36 -0.39 5.07
N THR A 31 -1.14 -0.30 3.99
CA THR A 31 -0.82 0.56 2.85
C THR A 31 -0.92 2.01 3.29
N LYS A 32 0.08 2.83 2.96
CA LYS A 32 0.12 4.26 3.25
C LYS A 32 0.19 5.03 1.93
N ALA A 33 -0.60 6.10 1.84
CA ALA A 33 -0.48 7.11 0.79
C ALA A 33 -0.37 8.48 1.48
N GLU A 34 0.55 9.32 1.03
CA GLU A 34 0.74 10.67 1.57
C GLU A 34 1.23 11.62 0.48
N GLU A 35 0.95 12.91 0.67
CA GLU A 35 1.56 13.94 -0.15
C GLU A 35 3.00 14.20 0.30
N MET A 36 3.95 14.12 -0.63
CA MET A 36 5.39 14.27 -0.30
C MET A 36 5.74 15.63 0.32
N TYR A 37 4.99 16.68 -0.02
CA TYR A 37 5.24 18.05 0.42
C TYR A 37 4.21 18.60 1.42
N MET A 38 3.22 17.78 1.80
CA MET A 38 2.20 18.09 2.81
C MET A 38 1.87 16.78 3.59
N PRO A 39 2.80 16.26 4.41
CA PRO A 39 2.70 14.94 5.02
C PRO A 39 1.55 14.79 6.04
N GLU A 40 0.93 15.89 6.47
CA GLU A 40 -0.31 15.88 7.23
C GLU A 40 -1.50 15.32 6.44
N THR A 41 -1.44 15.38 5.10
CA THR A 41 -2.42 14.78 4.20
C THR A 41 -1.99 13.36 3.87
N PHE A 42 -2.43 12.42 4.71
CA PHE A 42 -2.14 11.01 4.51
C PHE A 42 -3.35 10.11 4.81
N GLY A 43 -3.34 8.93 4.18
CA GLY A 43 -4.26 7.84 4.45
C GLY A 43 -3.49 6.56 4.76
N ARG A 44 -4.09 5.70 5.59
CA ARG A 44 -3.59 4.33 5.83
C ARG A 44 -4.72 3.33 5.84
N SER A 45 -4.48 2.15 5.27
CA SER A 45 -5.40 1.02 5.36
C SER A 45 -5.29 0.34 6.73
N GLY A 46 -6.16 -0.66 6.94
CA GLY A 46 -5.95 -1.63 8.02
C GLY A 46 -4.75 -2.55 7.74
N THR A 47 -4.30 -3.21 8.80
CA THR A 47 -3.39 -4.36 8.75
C THR A 47 -4.17 -5.61 8.37
N ASP A 48 -3.50 -6.55 7.72
CA ASP A 48 -4.05 -7.86 7.38
C ASP A 48 -3.11 -9.00 7.81
N ARG A 49 -3.50 -10.25 7.65
CA ARG A 49 -2.65 -11.43 7.83
C ARG A 49 -2.62 -12.24 6.55
N VAL A 50 -1.43 -12.62 6.12
CA VAL A 50 -1.23 -13.51 4.97
C VAL A 50 -0.63 -14.82 5.43
N VAL A 51 -1.19 -15.92 4.93
CA VAL A 51 -0.67 -17.28 5.12
C VAL A 51 -0.06 -17.73 3.80
N VAL A 52 1.19 -18.18 3.84
CA VAL A 52 1.88 -18.82 2.73
C VAL A 52 2.01 -20.30 3.05
N GLU A 53 1.46 -21.13 2.18
CA GLU A 53 1.51 -22.60 2.25
C GLU A 53 2.75 -23.15 1.53
#